data_AF-A0A7K6YI04-F1
#
_entry.id   AF-A0A7K6YI04-F1
#
_cell.length_a   1.000
_cell.length_b   1.000
_cell.length_c   1.000
_cell.angle_alpha   90.00
_cell.angle_beta   90.00
_cell.angle_gamma   90.00
#
_symmetry.space_group_name_H-M   'P 1'
#
loop_
_entity.id
_entity.type
_entity.pdbx_description
1 polymer ?
#
loop_
_entity_poly.entity_id
_entity_poly.type
_entity_poly.pdbx_seq_one_letter_code
_entity_poly.pdbx_strand_id
1 'polypeptide(L)' 'AETARYCVTEEAERGSFVANIAKDLGLTAEELSARQARLVSEAEKQYLQLDQHTGNLVVREQMDREELCGQSEPCL' A
#
# COMPACT_ATOMS: atom_id res chain seq x y z
N ALA A 1 -5.02 -14.43 -12.34
CA ALA A 1 -4.47 -13.84 -11.12
C ALA A 1 -5.64 -13.22 -10.36
N GLU A 2 -5.82 -13.54 -9.09
CA GLU A 2 -6.85 -12.93 -8.26
C GLU A 2 -6.33 -11.57 -7.75
N THR A 3 -7.16 -10.54 -7.82
CA THR A 3 -6.81 -9.17 -7.39
C THR A 3 -7.35 -8.92 -5.98
N ALA A 4 -6.49 -8.53 -5.05
CA ALA A 4 -6.88 -8.06 -3.72
C ALA A 4 -7.25 -6.56 -3.76
N ARG A 5 -8.16 -6.14 -2.88
CA ARG A 5 -8.54 -4.74 -2.68
C ARG A 5 -8.34 -4.36 -1.23
N TYR A 6 -7.75 -3.21 -1.00
CA TYR A 6 -7.49 -2.66 0.33
C TYR A 6 -8.05 -1.24 0.40
N CYS A 7 -8.44 -0.83 1.60
CA CYS A 7 -8.93 0.52 1.86
C CYS A 7 -8.10 1.16 2.97
N VAL A 8 -7.87 2.46 2.83
CA VAL A 8 -7.23 3.31 3.84
C VAL A 8 -7.94 4.65 3.79
N THR A 9 -8.08 5.30 4.94
CA THR A 9 -8.65 6.64 5.01
C THR A 9 -7.71 7.63 4.32
N GLU A 10 -8.28 8.63 3.64
CA GLU A 10 -7.49 9.78 3.21
C GLU A 10 -6.83 10.46 4.41
N GLU A 11 -5.81 11.27 4.13
CA GLU A 11 -5.04 11.99 5.14
C GLU A 11 -4.41 11.11 6.23
N ALA A 12 -4.33 9.79 6.01
CA ALA A 12 -3.67 8.88 6.94
C ALA A 12 -2.20 9.28 7.15
N GLU A 13 -1.76 9.18 8.40
CA GLU A 13 -0.41 9.55 8.80
C GLU A 13 0.65 8.66 8.14
N ARG A 14 1.85 9.22 7.95
CA ARG A 14 2.99 8.43 7.47
C ARG A 14 3.30 7.32 8.48
N GLY A 15 3.46 6.11 7.98
CA GLY A 15 3.63 4.88 8.76
C GLY A 15 2.32 4.19 9.11
N SER A 16 1.15 4.76 8.79
CA SER A 16 -0.13 4.09 9.01
C SER A 16 -0.20 2.74 8.31
N PHE A 17 -0.69 1.74 9.02
CA PHE A 17 -0.87 0.38 8.51
C PHE A 17 -2.04 0.33 7.50
N VAL A 18 -1.83 -0.37 6.39
CA VAL A 18 -2.87 -0.63 5.38
C VAL A 18 -3.25 -2.11 5.37
N ALA A 19 -2.27 -3.00 5.17
CA ALA A 19 -2.49 -4.45 5.05
C ALA A 19 -1.21 -5.25 5.33
N ASN A 20 -1.33 -6.56 5.56
CA ASN A 20 -0.18 -7.47 5.63
C ASN A 20 -0.11 -8.34 4.36
N ILE A 21 0.75 -7.94 3.44
CA ILE A 21 0.90 -8.57 2.12
C ILE A 21 1.54 -9.94 2.23
N ALA A 22 2.45 -10.15 3.18
CA ALA A 22 3.04 -11.48 3.41
C ALA A 22 1.95 -12.51 3.72
N LYS A 23 1.07 -12.19 4.67
CA LYS A 23 -0.02 -13.05 5.10
C LYS A 23 -1.02 -13.31 3.97
N ASP A 24 -1.40 -12.28 3.22
CA ASP A 24 -2.39 -12.40 2.15
C ASP A 24 -1.85 -13.23 0.95
N LEU A 25 -0.54 -13.21 0.72
CA LEU A 25 0.13 -14.06 -0.26
C LEU A 25 0.50 -15.45 0.28
N GLY A 26 0.28 -15.73 1.56
CA GLY A 26 0.68 -16.97 2.21
C GLY A 26 2.20 -17.15 2.32
N LEU A 27 2.94 -16.04 2.36
CA LEU A 27 4.40 -15.99 2.50
C LEU A 27 4.81 -15.49 3.88
N THR A 28 6.03 -15.79 4.27
CA THR A 28 6.69 -15.15 5.42
C THR A 28 7.39 -13.85 5.01
N ALA A 29 7.65 -12.97 5.98
CA ALA A 29 8.43 -11.74 5.72
C ALA A 29 9.87 -12.05 5.27
N GLU A 30 10.47 -13.12 5.80
CA GLU A 30 11.79 -13.60 5.38
C GLU A 30 11.80 -14.00 3.90
N GLU A 31 10.76 -14.70 3.43
CA GLU A 31 10.62 -15.03 2.02
C GLU A 31 10.44 -13.81 1.13
N LEU A 32 9.65 -12.82 1.57
CA LEU A 32 9.50 -11.55 0.82
C LEU A 32 10.84 -10.82 0.69
N SER A 33 11.59 -10.73 1.79
CA SER A 33 12.90 -10.10 1.83
C SER A 33 13.92 -10.85 0.96
N ALA A 34 13.99 -12.18 1.07
CA ALA A 34 14.88 -13.02 0.27
C ALA A 34 14.59 -12.91 -1.25
N ARG A 35 13.32 -12.72 -1.62
CA ARG A 35 12.90 -12.49 -3.01
C ARG A 35 13.02 -11.03 -3.46
N GLN A 36 13.48 -10.14 -2.58
CA GLN A 36 13.60 -8.70 -2.82
C GLN A 36 12.28 -8.08 -3.30
N ALA A 37 11.17 -8.49 -2.67
CA ALA A 37 9.83 -8.07 -3.05
C ALA A 37 9.69 -6.55 -3.00
N ARG A 38 9.21 -5.94 -4.08
CA ARG A 38 9.10 -4.48 -4.21
C ARG A 38 7.70 -4.08 -4.66
N LEU A 39 7.22 -2.98 -4.10
CA LEU A 39 6.01 -2.33 -4.58
C LEU A 39 6.35 -1.54 -5.85
N VAL A 40 5.58 -1.77 -6.91
CA VAL A 40 5.66 -1.02 -8.17
C VAL A 40 4.34 -0.27 -8.32
N SER A 41 4.42 1.06 -8.47
CA SER A 41 3.27 1.94 -8.66
C SER A 41 3.35 2.62 -10.02
N GLU A 42 2.20 2.83 -10.65
CA GLU A 42 2.10 3.63 -11.89
C GLU A 42 2.17 5.13 -11.61
N ALA A 43 1.85 5.56 -10.39
CA ALA A 43 1.97 6.95 -9.96
C ALA A 43 3.44 7.40 -9.88
N GLU A 44 3.71 8.65 -10.26
CA GLU A 44 5.04 9.26 -10.16
C GLU A 44 5.53 9.31 -8.71
N LYS A 45 4.61 9.57 -7.76
CA LYS A 45 4.88 9.59 -6.33
C LYS A 45 4.51 8.24 -5.69
N GLN A 46 5.40 7.70 -4.87
CA GLN A 46 5.14 6.48 -4.10
C GLN A 46 4.41 6.82 -2.79
N TYR A 47 3.08 6.69 -2.77
CA TYR A 47 2.26 6.94 -1.58
C TYR A 47 2.27 5.80 -0.57
N LEU A 48 2.53 4.57 -1.04
CA LEU A 48 2.58 3.37 -0.22
C LEU A 48 3.98 2.77 -0.26
N GLN A 49 4.31 2.03 0.78
CA GLN A 49 5.56 1.31 0.91
C GLN A 49 5.32 -0.09 1.45
N LEU A 50 5.97 -1.08 0.85
CA LEU A 50 6.07 -2.43 1.41
C LEU A 50 7.28 -2.48 2.35
N ASP A 51 7.02 -2.73 3.62
CA ASP A 51 8.06 -3.09 4.58
C ASP A 51 8.39 -4.58 4.45
N GLN A 52 9.56 -4.90 3.88
CA GLN A 52 9.97 -6.27 3.62
C GLN A 52 10.27 -7.07 4.89
N HIS A 53 10.56 -6.39 6.01
CA HIS A 53 10.92 -7.03 7.27
C HIS A 53 9.69 -7.55 8.02
N THR A 54 8.55 -6.87 7.87
CA THR A 54 7.28 -7.23 8.52
C THR A 54 6.26 -7.80 7.54
N GLY A 55 6.43 -7.54 6.24
CA GLY A 55 5.45 -7.86 5.21
C GLY A 55 4.27 -6.90 5.14
N ASN A 56 4.34 -5.77 5.86
CA ASN A 56 3.25 -4.80 5.92
C ASN A 56 3.31 -3.79 4.77
N LEU A 57 2.15 -3.48 4.20
CA LEU A 57 1.94 -2.30 3.38
C LEU A 57 1.58 -1.14 4.29
N VAL A 58 2.34 -0.04 4.19
CA VAL A 58 2.18 1.15 5.02
C VAL A 58 2.09 2.41 4.17
N VAL A 59 1.51 3.46 4.73
CA VAL A 59 1.47 4.79 4.13
C VAL A 59 2.86 5.41 4.20
N ARG A 60 3.45 5.75 3.06
CA ARG A 60 4.73 6.45 2.98
C ARG A 60 4.55 7.96 2.95
N GLU A 61 3.56 8.41 2.19
CA GLU A 61 3.21 9.80 2.01
C GLU A 61 1.70 9.97 2.19
N GLN A 62 1.30 11.05 2.86
CA GLN A 62 -0.11 11.37 3.04
C GLN A 62 -0.80 11.47 1.67
N MET A 63 -1.96 10.85 1.56
CA MET A 63 -2.78 10.83 0.35
C MET A 63 -3.95 11.79 0.55
N ASP A 64 -3.98 12.82 -0.27
CA ASP A 64 -5.11 13.73 -0.41
C ASP A 64 -5.98 13.23 -1.56
N ARG A 65 -7.25 12.95 -1.28
CA ARG A 65 -8.14 12.35 -2.27
C ARG A 65 -8.45 13.32 -3.39
N GLU A 66 -8.60 14.60 -3.08
CA GLU A 66 -8.92 15.65 -4.03
C GLU A 66 -7.77 15.87 -5.04
N GLU A 67 -6.52 15.75 -4.60
CA GLU A 67 -5.32 15.80 -5.46
C GLU A 67 -5.25 14.58 -6.39
N LEU A 68 -5.59 13.39 -5.89
CA LEU A 68 -5.44 12.12 -6.62
C LEU A 68 -6.60 11.82 -7.57
N CYS A 69 -7.83 12.04 -7.11
CA CYS A 69 -9.06 11.61 -7.77
C CYS A 69 -9.90 12.80 -8.27
N GLY A 70 -9.51 14.04 -7.93
CA GLY A 70 -10.31 15.23 -8.19
C GLY A 70 -11.48 15.40 -7.20
N GLN A 71 -12.25 16.47 -7.38
CA GLN A 71 -13.37 16.83 -6.49
C GLN A 71 -14.67 16.05 -6.74
N SER A 72 -14.64 14.98 -7.55
CA SER A 72 -15.86 14.25 -7.89
C SER A 72 -16.40 13.42 -6.72
N GLU A 73 -17.71 13.49 -6.52
CA GLU A 73 -18.51 12.61 -5.65
C GLU A 73 -19.42 11.73 -6.55
N PRO A 74 -19.56 10.42 -6.29
CA PRO A 74 -19.07 9.65 -5.15
C PRO A 74 -17.64 9.08 -5.33
N CYS A 75 -16.96 8.84 -4.21
CA CYS A 75 -15.76 8.00 -4.15
C CYS A 75 -16.15 6.55 -4.48
N LEU A 76 -15.60 5.99 -5.56
CA LEU A 76 -15.83 4.59 -5.95
C LEU A 76 -15.40 3.59 -4.86
#